data_AF-A0A538DEB3-F1
#
_entry.id   AF-A0A538DEB3-F1
#
_cell.length_a   1.000
_cell.length_b   1.000
_cell.length_c   1.000
_cell.angle_alpha   90.00
_cell.angle_beta   90.00
_cell.angle_gamma   90.00
#
_symmetry.space_group_name_H-M   'P 1'
#
loop_
_entity.id
_entity.type
_entity.pdbx_description
1 polymer ?
#
loop_
_entity_poly.entity_id
_entity_poly.type
_entity_poly.pdbx_seq_one_letter_code
_entity_poly.pdbx_strand_id
1 'polypeptide(L)'
;MATEQVVEPVAGEREQYAGVLRFYELAKRQEWQVRDLPWNDLPPIPEGKGSPQRRARRSDMWRSVLTQQLQADMLACEMASQLLNVAPDPEAKLYYSTMVQDESRHTEAWLKLINDVGGIAERDPYLDELAHMTLEADTLEEKVFQMQVFYERLIISRFRLIARASRGTVLEELCNRLATDDGIHDAANRLLPIFIKHALWRPKARAVIGRLMYERDIQRLEEDLQEGVKLAESLGLDVSDVELPRP
;
A
#
# COMPACT_ATOMS: atom_id res chain seq x y z
N MET A 1 -39.85 -14.55 31.97
CA MET A 1 -39.06 -13.92 30.89
C MET A 1 -39.00 -14.94 29.76
N ALA A 2 -39.69 -14.65 28.65
CA ALA A 2 -39.68 -15.50 27.47
C ALA A 2 -38.39 -15.21 26.70
N THR A 3 -37.59 -16.24 26.49
CA THR A 3 -36.40 -16.21 25.63
C THR A 3 -36.86 -15.97 24.20
N GLU A 4 -36.44 -14.86 23.60
CA GLU A 4 -36.57 -14.62 22.16
C GLU A 4 -35.92 -15.78 21.41
N GLN A 5 -36.68 -16.34 20.46
CA GLN A 5 -36.16 -17.33 19.52
C GLN A 5 -35.07 -16.68 18.69
N VAL A 6 -33.84 -17.18 18.83
CA VAL A 6 -32.76 -16.92 17.89
C VAL A 6 -33.20 -17.49 16.55
N VAL A 7 -33.58 -16.61 15.62
CA VAL A 7 -33.87 -16.98 14.24
C VAL A 7 -32.58 -17.53 13.65
N GLU A 8 -32.54 -18.83 13.35
CA GLU A 8 -31.42 -19.41 12.61
C GLU A 8 -31.34 -18.75 11.23
N PRO A 9 -30.16 -18.29 10.79
CA PRO A 9 -30.04 -17.67 9.48
C PRO A 9 -30.28 -18.72 8.40
N VAL A 10 -31.10 -18.35 7.41
CA VAL A 10 -31.52 -19.22 6.31
C VAL A 10 -30.29 -19.61 5.49
N ALA A 11 -30.05 -20.91 5.31
CA ALA A 11 -28.85 -21.48 4.71
C ALA A 11 -28.45 -20.93 3.31
N GLY A 12 -29.35 -20.24 2.60
CA GLY A 12 -29.07 -19.57 1.31
C GLY A 12 -28.45 -18.18 1.41
N GLU A 13 -28.55 -17.47 2.54
CA GLU A 13 -28.01 -16.10 2.69
C GLU A 13 -26.48 -16.05 2.81
N ARG A 14 -25.84 -17.18 3.11
CA ARG A 14 -24.37 -17.25 3.29
C ARG A 14 -23.59 -17.52 2.00
N GLU A 15 -24.21 -18.01 0.94
CA GLU A 15 -23.54 -18.25 -0.36
C GLU A 15 -22.97 -16.95 -0.96
N GLN A 16 -23.60 -15.79 -0.71
CA GLN A 16 -23.11 -14.51 -1.21
C GLN A 16 -21.74 -14.10 -0.63
N TYR A 17 -21.34 -14.66 0.52
CA TYR A 17 -20.03 -14.41 1.14
C TYR A 17 -18.98 -15.44 0.75
N ALA A 18 -19.32 -16.46 -0.06
CA ALA A 18 -18.36 -17.48 -0.50
C ALA A 18 -17.14 -16.89 -1.21
N GLY A 19 -17.29 -15.73 -1.87
CA GLY A 19 -16.17 -14.98 -2.45
C GLY A 19 -15.19 -14.49 -1.38
N VAL A 20 -15.70 -13.78 -0.38
CA VAL A 20 -14.93 -13.21 0.73
C VAL A 20 -14.23 -14.29 1.54
N LEU A 21 -14.95 -15.37 1.86
CA LEU A 21 -14.41 -16.49 2.63
C LEU A 21 -13.28 -17.23 1.89
N ARG A 22 -13.29 -17.26 0.54
CA ARG A 22 -12.17 -17.79 -0.24
C ARG A 22 -10.90 -16.95 -0.06
N PHE A 23 -11.02 -15.62 0.01
CA PHE A 23 -9.86 -14.75 0.24
C PHE A 23 -9.38 -14.81 1.68
N TYR A 24 -10.29 -14.95 2.66
CA TYR A 24 -9.93 -15.24 4.04
C TYR A 24 -9.07 -16.52 4.15
N GLU A 25 -9.50 -17.62 3.52
CA GLU A 25 -8.73 -18.86 3.52
C GLU A 25 -7.44 -18.78 2.69
N LEU A 26 -7.43 -17.98 1.62
CA LEU A 26 -6.24 -17.75 0.82
C LEU A 26 -5.18 -16.94 1.59
N ALA A 27 -5.59 -15.87 2.27
CA ALA A 27 -4.70 -15.03 3.10
C ALA A 27 -4.03 -15.89 4.17
N LYS A 28 -4.79 -16.69 4.90
CA LYS A 28 -4.25 -17.62 5.91
C LYS A 28 -3.27 -18.64 5.35
N ARG A 29 -3.47 -19.09 4.10
CA ARG A 29 -2.56 -20.05 3.45
C ARG A 29 -1.27 -19.40 2.97
N GLN A 30 -1.30 -18.13 2.60
CA GLN A 30 -0.14 -17.35 2.15
C GLN A 30 0.57 -16.62 3.29
N GLU A 31 -0.01 -16.66 4.49
CA GLU A 31 0.55 -16.04 5.69
C GLU A 31 2.04 -16.40 5.87
N TRP A 32 2.83 -15.38 6.14
CA TRP A 32 4.24 -15.47 6.47
C TRP A 32 4.52 -14.75 7.78
N GLN A 33 5.67 -14.96 8.40
CA GLN A 33 6.07 -14.23 9.60
C GLN A 33 7.25 -13.33 9.28
N VAL A 34 7.38 -12.20 9.97
CA VAL A 34 8.52 -11.27 9.76
C VAL A 34 9.86 -11.99 9.93
N ARG A 35 9.94 -12.97 10.83
CA ARG A 35 11.13 -13.82 11.02
C ARG A 35 11.49 -14.72 9.82
N ASP A 36 10.57 -14.94 8.88
CA ASP A 36 10.78 -15.80 7.72
C ASP A 36 11.55 -15.08 6.60
N LEU A 37 11.75 -13.77 6.73
CA LEU A 37 12.59 -12.98 5.83
C LEU A 37 14.08 -13.27 6.08
N PRO A 38 14.94 -13.19 5.05
CA PRO A 38 16.35 -13.60 5.11
C PRO A 38 17.26 -12.54 5.78
N TRP A 39 16.86 -12.04 6.95
CA TRP A 39 17.52 -10.92 7.65
C TRP A 39 19.02 -11.10 7.87
N ASN A 40 19.47 -12.33 8.07
CA ASN A 40 20.87 -12.66 8.37
C ASN A 40 21.63 -13.19 7.14
N ASP A 41 20.93 -13.52 6.07
CA ASP A 41 21.50 -14.18 4.89
C ASP A 41 21.71 -13.19 3.73
N LEU A 42 20.92 -12.12 3.67
CA LEU A 42 20.97 -11.09 2.64
C LEU A 42 21.17 -9.69 3.24
N PRO A 43 21.80 -8.76 2.51
CA PRO A 43 21.85 -7.37 2.94
C PRO A 43 20.42 -6.77 3.00
N PRO A 44 20.16 -5.79 3.89
CA PRO A 44 18.84 -5.19 4.02
C PRO A 44 18.40 -4.46 2.74
N ILE A 45 19.32 -3.69 2.14
CA ILE A 45 19.12 -2.90 0.92
C ILE A 45 20.33 -3.04 -0.01
N PRO A 46 20.21 -2.69 -1.31
CA PRO A 46 21.33 -2.77 -2.23
C PRO A 46 22.54 -1.97 -1.77
N GLU A 47 23.68 -2.65 -1.70
CA GLU A 47 24.93 -1.99 -1.35
C GLU A 47 25.40 -1.07 -2.48
N GLY A 48 25.74 0.16 -2.11
CA GLY A 48 26.24 1.13 -3.06
C GLY A 48 27.69 0.87 -3.48
N LYS A 49 27.97 0.91 -4.80
CA LYS A 49 29.34 0.93 -5.36
C LYS A 49 29.90 2.34 -5.58
N GLY A 50 31.20 2.54 -5.44
CA GLY A 50 31.87 3.83 -5.72
C GLY A 50 32.28 4.61 -4.47
N SER A 51 32.48 5.94 -4.62
CA SER A 51 33.00 6.81 -3.55
C SER A 51 32.11 6.84 -2.31
N PRO A 52 32.66 7.14 -1.11
CA PRO A 52 31.86 7.24 0.12
C PRO A 52 30.64 8.17 -0.02
N GLN A 53 30.80 9.31 -0.69
CA GLN A 53 29.72 10.25 -0.93
C GLN A 53 28.60 9.66 -1.81
N ARG A 54 28.93 8.87 -2.84
CA ARG A 54 27.95 8.17 -3.68
C ARG A 54 27.24 7.04 -2.93
N ARG A 55 27.92 6.38 -1.99
CA ARG A 55 27.30 5.37 -1.12
C ARG A 55 26.30 6.01 -0.16
N ALA A 56 26.69 7.11 0.49
CA ALA A 56 25.80 7.85 1.39
C ALA A 56 24.52 8.30 0.67
N ARG A 57 24.64 8.96 -0.49
CA ARG A 57 23.47 9.42 -1.27
C ARG A 57 22.48 8.30 -1.62
N ARG A 58 22.97 7.12 -2.02
CA ARG A 58 22.09 5.98 -2.31
C ARG A 58 21.46 5.40 -1.04
N SER A 59 22.19 5.40 0.07
CA SER A 59 21.63 4.99 1.36
C SER A 59 20.49 5.91 1.76
N ASP A 60 20.66 7.23 1.61
CA ASP A 60 19.62 8.21 1.92
C ASP A 60 18.41 8.08 0.99
N MET A 61 18.63 7.81 -0.31
CA MET A 61 17.56 7.50 -1.26
C MET A 61 16.75 6.28 -0.82
N TRP A 62 17.42 5.18 -0.45
CA TRP A 62 16.72 3.99 0.06
C TRP A 62 15.98 4.27 1.36
N ARG A 63 16.58 5.01 2.31
CA ARG A 63 15.89 5.41 3.54
C ARG A 63 14.62 6.22 3.25
N SER A 64 14.66 7.11 2.26
CA SER A 64 13.46 7.85 1.81
C SER A 64 12.39 6.90 1.25
N VAL A 65 12.75 5.97 0.37
CA VAL A 65 11.83 4.96 -0.18
C VAL A 65 11.19 4.14 0.95
N LEU A 66 11.99 3.62 1.88
CA LEU A 66 11.49 2.84 3.01
C LEU A 66 10.57 3.64 3.92
N THR A 67 10.92 4.90 4.18
CA THR A 67 10.10 5.80 5.02
C THR A 67 8.74 6.07 4.39
N GLN A 68 8.67 6.21 3.07
CA GLN A 68 7.40 6.35 2.36
C GLN A 68 6.55 5.08 2.39
N GLN A 69 7.18 3.89 2.29
CA GLN A 69 6.45 2.62 2.38
C GLN A 69 5.95 2.35 3.80
N LEU A 70 6.75 2.67 4.83
CA LEU A 70 6.29 2.62 6.21
C LEU A 70 5.07 3.53 6.43
N GLN A 71 5.09 4.76 5.90
CA GLN A 71 3.94 5.66 6.00
C GLN A 71 2.66 5.08 5.39
N ALA A 72 2.79 4.51 4.18
CA ALA A 72 1.66 3.88 3.50
C ALA A 72 1.10 2.68 4.28
N ASP A 73 1.96 1.81 4.83
CA ASP A 73 1.50 0.60 5.52
C ASP A 73 1.02 0.87 6.96
N MET A 74 1.51 1.94 7.60
CA MET A 74 0.91 2.45 8.85
C MET A 74 -0.53 2.91 8.60
N LEU A 75 -0.77 3.67 7.52
CA LEU A 75 -2.11 4.05 7.09
C LEU A 75 -2.97 2.82 6.77
N ALA A 76 -2.40 1.84 6.05
CA ALA A 76 -3.05 0.57 5.73
C ALA A 76 -3.58 -0.14 6.98
N CYS A 77 -2.73 -0.24 7.99
CA CYS A 77 -3.02 -0.91 9.24
C CYS A 77 -4.17 -0.23 9.99
N GLU A 78 -4.17 1.11 10.04
CA GLU A 78 -5.25 1.88 10.65
C GLU A 78 -6.57 1.71 9.87
N MET A 79 -6.52 1.79 8.55
CA MET A 79 -7.68 1.61 7.69
C MET A 79 -8.28 0.21 7.78
N ALA A 80 -7.45 -0.82 7.74
CA ALA A 80 -7.88 -2.21 7.92
C ALA A 80 -8.56 -2.40 9.28
N SER A 81 -8.04 -1.76 10.32
CA SER A 81 -8.62 -1.81 11.67
C SER A 81 -9.99 -1.14 11.72
N GLN A 82 -10.15 0.01 11.05
CA GLN A 82 -11.46 0.65 10.93
C GLN A 82 -12.46 -0.23 10.18
N LEU A 83 -12.06 -0.81 9.04
CA LEU A 83 -12.90 -1.70 8.23
C LEU A 83 -13.36 -2.93 9.02
N LEU A 84 -12.46 -3.56 9.78
CA LEU A 84 -12.80 -4.67 10.68
C LEU A 84 -13.87 -4.25 11.72
N ASN A 85 -13.73 -3.06 12.30
CA ASN A 85 -14.63 -2.57 13.33
C ASN A 85 -16.02 -2.22 12.78
N VAL A 86 -16.09 -1.57 11.62
CA VAL A 86 -17.35 -1.09 11.03
C VAL A 86 -18.05 -2.12 10.14
N ALA A 87 -17.40 -3.22 9.77
CA ALA A 87 -18.03 -4.27 8.97
C ALA A 87 -19.28 -4.84 9.66
N PRO A 88 -20.44 -4.88 8.98
CA PRO A 88 -21.69 -5.37 9.58
C PRO A 88 -21.75 -6.90 9.62
N ASP A 89 -21.09 -7.57 8.67
CA ASP A 89 -21.19 -9.01 8.46
C ASP A 89 -20.03 -9.76 9.15
N PRO A 90 -20.30 -10.86 9.89
CA PRO A 90 -19.26 -11.68 10.50
C PRO A 90 -18.22 -12.22 9.49
N GLU A 91 -18.65 -12.62 8.29
CA GLU A 91 -17.78 -13.14 7.24
C GLU A 91 -16.82 -12.07 6.70
N ALA A 92 -17.27 -10.82 6.60
CA ALA A 92 -16.41 -9.70 6.26
C ALA A 92 -15.41 -9.40 7.38
N LYS A 93 -15.81 -9.51 8.65
CA LYS A 93 -14.90 -9.39 9.80
C LYS A 93 -13.80 -10.45 9.80
N LEU A 94 -14.12 -11.70 9.43
CA LEU A 94 -13.11 -12.74 9.29
C LEU A 94 -12.06 -12.34 8.26
N TYR A 95 -12.46 -11.90 7.08
CA TYR A 95 -11.54 -11.42 6.06
C TYR A 95 -10.75 -10.17 6.50
N TYR A 96 -11.40 -9.13 7.02
CA TYR A 96 -10.68 -7.93 7.46
C TYR A 96 -9.72 -8.21 8.62
N SER A 97 -9.96 -9.24 9.44
CA SER A 97 -9.02 -9.64 10.48
C SER A 97 -7.68 -10.13 9.92
N THR A 98 -7.68 -10.80 8.75
CA THR A 98 -6.42 -11.19 8.09
C THR A 98 -5.74 -9.96 7.50
N MET A 99 -6.50 -9.04 6.90
CA MET A 99 -5.96 -7.77 6.38
C MET A 99 -5.27 -6.95 7.48
N VAL A 100 -5.89 -6.81 8.66
CA VAL A 100 -5.24 -6.13 9.82
C VAL A 100 -3.93 -6.80 10.20
N GLN A 101 -3.90 -8.14 10.19
CA GLN A 101 -2.71 -8.90 10.52
C GLN A 101 -1.62 -8.74 9.46
N ASP A 102 -1.97 -8.77 8.18
CA ASP A 102 -1.07 -8.54 7.04
C ASP A 102 -0.41 -7.15 7.16
N GLU A 103 -1.20 -6.08 7.31
CA GLU A 103 -0.67 -4.71 7.40
C GLU A 103 0.15 -4.45 8.67
N SER A 104 -0.17 -5.15 9.76
CA SER A 104 0.65 -5.12 10.96
C SER A 104 2.02 -5.77 10.72
N ARG A 105 2.07 -6.90 10.01
CA ARG A 105 3.32 -7.58 9.63
C ARG A 105 4.14 -6.75 8.65
N HIS A 106 3.48 -6.09 7.69
CA HIS A 106 4.13 -5.16 6.77
C HIS A 106 4.82 -4.02 7.54
N THR A 107 4.07 -3.36 8.43
CA THR A 107 4.56 -2.28 9.28
C THR A 107 5.74 -2.73 10.15
N GLU A 108 5.65 -3.90 10.79
CA GLU A 108 6.74 -4.48 11.59
C GLU A 108 8.01 -4.69 10.74
N ALA A 109 7.88 -5.29 9.55
CA ALA A 109 9.00 -5.54 8.67
C ALA A 109 9.66 -4.24 8.19
N TRP A 110 8.87 -3.21 7.85
CA TRP A 110 9.40 -1.89 7.50
C TRP A 110 10.14 -1.22 8.63
N LEU A 111 9.58 -1.23 9.85
CA LEU A 111 10.24 -0.66 11.03
C LEU A 111 11.59 -1.33 11.28
N LYS A 112 11.64 -2.67 11.18
CA LYS A 112 12.90 -3.41 11.31
C LYS A 112 13.90 -3.02 10.23
N LEU A 113 13.48 -3.00 8.96
CA LEU A 113 14.36 -2.68 7.85
C LEU A 113 14.91 -1.24 7.93
N ILE A 114 14.05 -0.28 8.31
CA ILE A 114 14.43 1.12 8.52
C ILE A 114 15.48 1.25 9.61
N ASN A 115 15.33 0.53 10.72
CA ASN A 115 16.32 0.52 11.79
C ASN A 115 17.67 -0.02 11.28
N ASP A 116 17.65 -1.10 10.50
CA ASP A 116 18.85 -1.72 9.94
C ASP A 116 19.58 -0.81 8.92
N VAL A 117 18.92 0.19 8.35
CA VAL A 117 19.52 1.15 7.40
C VAL A 117 19.79 2.55 7.97
N GLY A 118 19.72 2.72 9.29
CA GLY A 118 20.08 3.98 9.96
C GLY A 118 18.91 4.91 10.28
N GLY A 119 17.68 4.40 10.28
CA GLY A 119 16.50 5.08 10.78
C GLY A 119 15.72 5.87 9.72
N ILE A 120 14.60 6.43 10.18
CA ILE A 120 13.59 7.14 9.37
C ILE A 120 14.24 8.35 8.66
N ALA A 121 13.83 8.59 7.41
CA ALA A 121 14.14 9.78 6.63
C ALA A 121 13.01 10.82 6.74
N GLU A 122 13.01 11.84 5.90
CA GLU A 122 11.90 12.80 5.86
C GLU A 122 10.59 12.11 5.42
N ARG A 123 9.49 12.44 6.12
CA ARG A 123 8.14 11.98 5.76
C ARG A 123 7.67 12.67 4.49
N ASP A 124 6.72 12.05 3.79
CA ASP A 124 6.12 12.66 2.59
C ASP A 124 4.81 13.33 3.03
N PRO A 125 4.73 14.67 3.02
CA PRO A 125 3.52 15.39 3.47
C PRO A 125 2.26 15.00 2.70
N TYR A 126 2.40 14.56 1.44
CA TYR A 126 1.27 14.11 0.65
C TYR A 126 0.69 12.78 1.17
N LEU A 127 1.55 11.86 1.64
CA LEU A 127 1.09 10.63 2.28
C LEU A 127 0.38 10.93 3.60
N ASP A 128 0.82 11.94 4.33
CA ASP A 128 0.15 12.41 5.56
C ASP A 128 -1.23 13.01 5.26
N GLU A 129 -1.35 13.80 4.19
CA GLU A 129 -2.64 14.37 3.77
C GLU A 129 -3.60 13.28 3.28
N LEU A 130 -3.13 12.33 2.47
CA LEU A 130 -3.91 11.18 2.05
C LEU A 130 -4.37 10.35 3.25
N ALA A 131 -3.50 10.14 4.23
CA ALA A 131 -3.85 9.43 5.46
C ALA A 131 -5.00 10.13 6.18
N HIS A 132 -4.88 11.45 6.37
CA HIS A 132 -5.91 12.26 7.01
C HIS A 132 -7.26 12.16 6.29
N MET A 133 -7.30 12.38 4.97
CA MET A 133 -8.54 12.28 4.19
C MET A 133 -9.16 10.88 4.20
N THR A 134 -8.33 9.84 4.22
CA THR A 134 -8.80 8.45 4.20
C THR A 134 -9.39 8.05 5.55
N LEU A 135 -8.66 8.37 6.63
CA LEU A 135 -9.05 8.02 7.99
C LEU A 135 -10.26 8.80 8.49
N GLU A 136 -10.46 10.02 7.99
CA GLU A 136 -11.60 10.89 8.36
C GLU A 136 -12.87 10.68 7.52
N ALA A 137 -12.84 9.78 6.53
CA ALA A 137 -14.04 9.40 5.79
C ALA A 137 -15.21 9.01 6.72
N ASP A 138 -16.41 9.51 6.42
CA ASP A 138 -17.58 9.42 7.32
C ASP A 138 -18.26 8.05 7.23
N THR A 139 -18.19 7.39 6.07
CA THR A 139 -18.90 6.11 5.84
C THR A 139 -17.98 4.94 5.53
N LEU A 140 -18.45 3.72 5.81
CA LEU A 140 -17.76 2.48 5.45
C LEU A 140 -17.50 2.41 3.93
N GLU A 141 -18.46 2.85 3.13
CA GLU A 141 -18.36 2.89 1.67
C GLU A 141 -17.27 3.85 1.20
N GLU A 142 -17.18 5.04 1.81
CA GLU A 142 -16.11 5.99 1.55
C GLU A 142 -14.76 5.37 1.85
N LYS A 143 -14.61 4.75 3.02
CA LYS A 143 -13.37 4.07 3.43
C LYS A 143 -12.98 2.94 2.47
N VAL A 144 -13.91 2.07 2.12
CA VAL A 144 -13.67 0.97 1.15
C VAL A 144 -13.28 1.52 -0.22
N PHE A 145 -13.90 2.61 -0.67
CA PHE A 145 -13.56 3.23 -1.94
C PHE A 145 -12.18 3.89 -1.91
N GLN A 146 -11.84 4.65 -0.86
CA GLN A 146 -10.51 5.25 -0.73
C GLN A 146 -9.43 4.17 -0.64
N MET A 147 -9.70 3.08 0.08
CA MET A 147 -8.85 1.88 0.08
C MET A 147 -8.70 1.34 -1.35
N GLN A 148 -9.78 1.25 -2.14
CA GLN A 148 -9.61 0.83 -3.53
C GLN A 148 -8.78 1.80 -4.36
N VAL A 149 -9.01 3.11 -4.30
CA VAL A 149 -8.30 4.05 -5.19
C VAL A 149 -6.85 4.24 -4.77
N PHE A 150 -6.56 4.24 -3.47
CA PHE A 150 -5.20 4.32 -2.95
C PHE A 150 -4.41 3.02 -3.24
N TYR A 151 -5.05 1.85 -3.12
CA TYR A 151 -4.42 0.55 -3.38
C TYR A 151 -4.52 0.08 -4.83
N GLU A 152 -5.37 0.67 -5.69
CA GLU A 152 -5.51 0.22 -7.08
C GLU A 152 -4.24 0.52 -7.88
N ARG A 153 -3.57 -0.57 -8.29
CA ARG A 153 -2.49 -0.66 -9.28
C ARG A 153 -1.18 0.07 -8.94
N LEU A 154 -1.18 1.10 -8.09
CA LEU A 154 0.03 1.85 -7.77
C LEU A 154 0.91 1.12 -6.74
N ILE A 155 0.33 0.54 -5.70
CA ILE A 155 1.11 -0.12 -4.63
C ILE A 155 1.76 -1.43 -5.13
N ILE A 156 0.99 -2.34 -5.74
CA ILE A 156 1.52 -3.61 -6.26
C ILE A 156 2.61 -3.35 -7.32
N SER A 157 2.39 -2.38 -8.22
CA SER A 157 3.41 -2.05 -9.24
C SER A 157 4.66 -1.42 -8.61
N ARG A 158 4.49 -0.59 -7.57
CA ARG A 158 5.59 -0.01 -6.79
C ARG A 158 6.40 -1.08 -6.07
N PHE A 159 5.78 -2.04 -5.38
CA PHE A 159 6.49 -3.14 -4.75
C PHE A 159 7.28 -3.96 -5.77
N ARG A 160 6.69 -4.27 -6.93
CA ARG A 160 7.40 -4.97 -8.02
C ARG A 160 8.56 -4.14 -8.58
N LEU A 161 8.43 -2.81 -8.65
CA LEU A 161 9.52 -1.93 -9.07
C LEU A 161 10.65 -1.92 -8.03
N ILE A 162 10.32 -1.76 -6.76
CA ILE A 162 11.29 -1.78 -5.65
C ILE A 162 12.02 -3.12 -5.65
N ALA A 163 11.30 -4.25 -5.69
CA ALA A 163 11.89 -5.59 -5.71
C ALA A 163 12.90 -5.77 -6.86
N ARG A 164 12.57 -5.29 -8.07
CA ARG A 164 13.50 -5.34 -9.22
C ARG A 164 14.72 -4.45 -9.00
N ALA A 165 14.56 -3.30 -8.34
CA ALA A 165 15.64 -2.38 -8.03
C ALA A 165 16.48 -2.86 -6.82
N SER A 166 15.96 -3.79 -6.02
CA SER A 166 16.58 -4.29 -4.78
C SER A 166 17.01 -5.75 -4.83
N ARG A 167 17.32 -6.30 -6.00
CA ARG A 167 17.66 -7.72 -6.15
C ARG A 167 18.77 -8.21 -5.20
N GLY A 168 18.59 -9.40 -4.66
CA GLY A 168 19.49 -10.08 -3.74
C GLY A 168 19.50 -9.48 -2.33
N THR A 169 18.41 -8.83 -1.91
CA THR A 169 18.32 -8.18 -0.60
C THR A 169 17.06 -8.59 0.15
N VAL A 170 17.02 -8.32 1.46
CA VAL A 170 15.81 -8.51 2.26
C VAL A 170 14.65 -7.65 1.72
N LEU A 171 14.95 -6.44 1.24
CA LEU A 171 13.96 -5.55 0.63
C LEU A 171 13.26 -6.17 -0.60
N GLU A 172 14.00 -6.91 -1.44
CA GLU A 172 13.37 -7.63 -2.55
C GLU A 172 12.36 -8.66 -2.07
N GLU A 173 12.78 -9.52 -1.14
CA GLU A 173 11.92 -10.59 -0.63
C GLU A 173 10.69 -10.04 0.10
N LEU A 174 10.88 -8.97 0.88
CA LEU A 174 9.79 -8.25 1.53
C LEU A 174 8.79 -7.74 0.49
N CYS A 175 9.24 -6.98 -0.52
CA CYS A 175 8.35 -6.46 -1.54
C CYS A 175 7.62 -7.54 -2.36
N ASN A 176 8.25 -8.70 -2.58
CA ASN A 176 7.58 -9.82 -3.26
C ASN A 176 6.42 -10.40 -2.43
N ARG A 177 6.61 -10.50 -1.10
CA ARG A 177 5.58 -10.96 -0.17
C ARG A 177 4.44 -9.96 -0.05
N LEU A 178 4.76 -8.67 0.14
CA LEU A 178 3.76 -7.59 0.17
C LEU A 178 2.95 -7.54 -1.12
N ALA A 179 3.60 -7.68 -2.29
CA ALA A 179 2.88 -7.72 -3.57
C ALA A 179 1.92 -8.93 -3.70
N THR A 180 2.12 -9.99 -2.92
CA THR A 180 1.22 -11.15 -2.87
C THR A 180 0.04 -10.88 -1.95
N ASP A 181 0.30 -10.40 -0.73
CA ASP A 181 -0.73 -10.06 0.26
C ASP A 181 -1.67 -8.98 -0.30
N ASP A 182 -1.14 -7.88 -0.85
CA ASP A 182 -1.93 -6.81 -1.46
C ASP A 182 -2.66 -7.25 -2.74
N GLY A 183 -2.12 -8.25 -3.45
CA GLY A 183 -2.81 -8.87 -4.57
C GLY A 183 -4.07 -9.62 -4.14
N ILE A 184 -4.05 -10.24 -2.96
CA ILE A 184 -5.20 -10.87 -2.33
C ILE A 184 -6.19 -9.79 -1.89
N HIS A 185 -5.71 -8.69 -1.30
CA HIS A 185 -6.57 -7.60 -0.85
C HIS A 185 -7.31 -6.91 -2.00
N ASP A 186 -6.61 -6.57 -3.10
CA ASP A 186 -7.22 -5.98 -4.30
C ASP A 186 -8.31 -6.92 -4.87
N ALA A 187 -8.02 -8.22 -4.97
CA ALA A 187 -8.97 -9.19 -5.50
C ALA A 187 -10.20 -9.37 -4.59
N ALA A 188 -10.01 -9.42 -3.27
CA ALA A 188 -11.09 -9.54 -2.30
C ALA A 188 -11.98 -8.30 -2.27
N ASN A 189 -11.38 -7.11 -2.30
CA ASN A 189 -12.10 -5.84 -2.32
C ASN A 189 -13.03 -5.72 -3.54
N ARG A 190 -12.67 -6.28 -4.69
CA ARG A 190 -13.52 -6.31 -5.90
C ARG A 190 -14.71 -7.27 -5.81
N LEU A 191 -14.69 -8.22 -4.87
CA LEU A 191 -15.67 -9.31 -4.77
C LEU A 191 -16.52 -9.24 -3.50
N LEU A 192 -16.25 -8.28 -2.61
CA LEU A 192 -17.09 -7.98 -1.46
C LEU A 192 -18.48 -7.49 -1.91
N PRO A 193 -19.60 -8.05 -1.40
CA PRO A 193 -20.95 -7.62 -1.79
C PRO A 193 -21.22 -6.13 -1.52
N ILE A 194 -20.61 -5.56 -0.47
CA ILE A 194 -20.63 -4.13 -0.21
C ILE A 194 -20.00 -3.35 -1.37
N PHE A 195 -18.86 -3.81 -1.90
CA PHE A 195 -18.25 -3.20 -3.07
C PHE A 195 -19.14 -3.26 -4.32
N ILE A 196 -19.75 -4.42 -4.60
CA ILE A 196 -20.64 -4.58 -5.77
C ILE A 196 -21.86 -3.64 -5.67
N LYS A 197 -22.42 -3.45 -4.47
CA LYS A 197 -23.52 -2.52 -4.22
C LYS A 197 -23.11 -1.05 -4.36
N HIS A 198 -21.83 -0.72 -4.18
CA HIS A 198 -21.32 0.65 -4.16
C HIS A 198 -20.38 1.01 -5.33
N ALA A 199 -20.11 0.11 -6.28
CA ALA A 199 -19.34 0.40 -7.50
C ALA A 199 -19.93 1.56 -8.36
N LEU A 200 -21.17 1.96 -8.08
CA LEU A 200 -21.87 3.10 -8.69
C LEU A 200 -21.81 4.41 -7.86
N TRP A 201 -20.92 4.53 -6.87
CA TRP A 201 -20.87 5.64 -5.91
C TRP A 201 -20.45 7.03 -6.45
N ARG A 202 -20.70 8.09 -5.65
CA ARG A 202 -20.91 9.51 -6.06
C ARG A 202 -19.74 10.17 -6.84
N PRO A 203 -20.02 11.00 -7.87
CA PRO A 203 -18.99 11.70 -8.66
C PRO A 203 -18.03 12.62 -7.91
N LYS A 204 -18.44 13.21 -6.78
CA LYS A 204 -17.63 14.23 -6.08
C LYS A 204 -16.40 13.64 -5.39
N ALA A 205 -16.54 12.53 -4.68
CA ALA A 205 -15.40 11.87 -4.03
C ALA A 205 -14.41 11.30 -5.06
N ARG A 206 -14.93 10.69 -6.15
CA ARG A 206 -14.10 10.32 -7.31
C ARG A 206 -13.34 11.50 -7.89
N ALA A 207 -14.00 12.65 -8.04
CA ALA A 207 -13.36 13.84 -8.58
C ALA A 207 -12.30 14.44 -7.65
N VAL A 208 -12.48 14.35 -6.32
CA VAL A 208 -11.49 14.80 -5.34
C VAL A 208 -10.25 13.90 -5.38
N ILE A 209 -10.43 12.58 -5.22
CA ILE A 209 -9.30 11.65 -5.26
C ILE A 209 -8.64 11.65 -6.64
N GLY A 210 -9.42 11.64 -7.70
CA GLY A 210 -8.89 11.71 -9.06
C GLY A 210 -8.09 12.98 -9.33
N ARG A 211 -8.47 14.12 -8.74
CA ARG A 211 -7.69 15.35 -8.81
C ARG A 211 -6.38 15.24 -8.05
N LEU A 212 -6.39 14.70 -6.82
CA LEU A 212 -5.19 14.50 -6.02
C LEU A 212 -4.21 13.53 -6.68
N MET A 213 -4.70 12.45 -7.29
CA MET A 213 -3.87 11.53 -8.06
C MET A 213 -3.27 12.20 -9.29
N TYR A 214 -4.08 12.97 -10.03
CA TYR A 214 -3.62 13.72 -11.20
C TYR A 214 -2.54 14.74 -10.82
N GLU A 215 -2.75 15.50 -9.75
CA GLU A 215 -1.76 16.46 -9.22
C GLU A 215 -0.46 15.75 -8.83
N ARG A 216 -0.52 14.55 -8.24
CA ARG A 216 0.69 13.76 -7.94
C ARG A 216 1.38 13.23 -9.18
N ASP A 217 0.64 12.76 -10.17
CA ASP A 217 1.21 12.31 -11.45
C ASP A 217 1.93 13.46 -12.16
N ILE A 218 1.35 14.67 -12.12
CA ILE A 218 2.01 15.89 -12.62
C ILE A 218 3.27 16.19 -11.81
N GLN A 219 3.20 16.20 -10.49
CA GLN A 219 4.36 16.50 -9.64
C GLN A 219 5.49 15.48 -9.84
N ARG A 220 5.18 14.18 -9.93
CA ARG A 220 6.18 13.15 -10.25
C ARG A 220 6.77 13.35 -11.63
N LEU A 221 5.95 13.68 -12.62
CA LEU A 221 6.42 13.96 -13.96
C LEU A 221 7.37 15.17 -13.96
N GLU A 222 7.09 16.21 -13.16
CA GLU A 222 7.99 17.35 -12.97
C GLU A 222 9.30 16.96 -12.28
N GLU A 223 9.23 16.17 -11.20
CA GLU A 223 10.41 15.63 -10.48
C GLU A 223 11.30 14.81 -11.44
N ASP A 224 10.71 13.89 -12.19
CA ASP A 224 11.39 13.03 -13.17
C ASP A 224 12.00 13.86 -14.32
N LEU A 225 11.28 14.88 -14.82
CA LEU A 225 11.80 15.79 -15.85
C LEU A 225 13.02 16.56 -15.33
N GLN A 226 12.94 17.07 -14.10
CA GLN A 226 14.04 17.81 -13.47
C GLN A 226 15.28 16.93 -13.26
N GLU A 227 15.08 15.68 -12.82
CA GLU A 227 16.19 14.72 -12.72
C GLU A 227 16.78 14.38 -14.09
N GLY A 228 15.91 14.16 -15.09
CA GLY A 228 16.31 13.89 -16.47
C GLY A 228 17.13 15.02 -17.10
N VAL A 229 16.68 16.27 -16.93
CA VAL A 229 17.39 17.48 -17.40
C VAL A 229 18.77 17.58 -16.74
N LYS A 230 18.86 17.46 -15.42
CA LYS A 230 20.15 17.49 -14.70
C LYS A 230 21.09 16.39 -15.18
N LEU A 231 20.58 15.19 -15.45
CA LEU A 231 21.38 14.09 -15.97
C LEU A 231 21.88 14.39 -17.39
N ALA A 232 21.00 14.86 -18.29
CA ALA A 232 21.35 15.21 -19.67
C ALA A 232 22.41 16.32 -19.73
N GLU A 233 22.24 17.39 -18.93
CA GLU A 233 23.22 18.47 -18.79
C GLU A 233 24.58 17.94 -18.29
N SER A 234 24.57 17.02 -17.32
CA SER A 234 25.81 16.40 -16.81
C SER A 234 26.54 15.54 -17.85
N LEU A 235 25.84 15.11 -18.90
CA LEU A 235 26.37 14.36 -20.04
C LEU A 235 26.70 15.29 -21.24
N GLY A 236 26.50 16.60 -21.10
CA GLY A 236 26.78 17.59 -22.15
C GLY A 236 25.72 17.65 -23.25
N LEU A 237 24.51 17.15 -22.99
CA LEU A 237 23.38 17.24 -23.91
C LEU A 237 22.59 18.52 -23.63
N ASP A 238 22.25 19.27 -24.68
CA ASP A 238 21.35 20.42 -24.59
C ASP A 238 19.89 19.92 -24.59
N VAL A 239 19.16 20.30 -23.54
CA VAL A 239 17.75 19.94 -23.29
C VAL A 239 16.94 21.18 -22.91
N SER A 240 17.42 22.36 -23.31
CA SER A 240 16.80 23.66 -23.00
C SER A 240 15.39 23.83 -23.61
N ASP A 241 15.00 22.96 -24.53
CA ASP A 241 13.70 22.88 -25.18
C ASP A 241 12.68 21.98 -24.46
N VAL A 242 13.09 21.27 -23.41
CA VAL A 242 12.21 20.42 -22.60
C VAL A 242 11.37 21.29 -21.65
N GLU A 243 10.09 21.46 -21.96
CA GLU A 243 9.15 22.23 -21.14
C GLU A 243 8.47 21.36 -20.06
N LEU A 244 8.42 21.88 -18.83
CA LEU A 244 7.58 21.31 -17.76
C LEU A 244 6.09 21.52 -18.10
N PRO A 245 5.23 20.51 -17.91
CA PRO A 245 3.80 20.66 -18.13
C PRO A 245 3.26 21.76 -17.21
N ARG A 246 2.41 22.64 -17.75
CA ARG A 246 1.70 23.66 -16.95
C ARG A 246 0.35 23.09 -16.52
N PRO A 247 -0.06 23.26 -15.25
CA PRO A 247 -1.34 22.75 -14.74
C PRO A 247 -2.56 23.38 -15.42
#